data_AF-A0A8D9EDU4-F1
#
_entry.id   AF-A0A8D9EDU4-F1
#
_cell.length_a   1.000
_cell.length_b   1.000
_cell.length_c   1.000
_cell.angle_alpha   90.00
_cell.angle_beta   90.00
_cell.angle_gamma   90.00
#
_symmetry.space_group_name_H-M   'P 1'
#
loop_
_entity.id
_entity.type
_entity.pdbx_description
1 polymer ?
#
loop_
_entity_poly.entity_id
_entity_poly.type
_entity_poly.pdbx_seq_one_letter_code
_entity_poly.pdbx_strand_id
1 'polypeptide(L)'
;MDTVTPLKPGEDIRPHPTLVDVTQVLKRVYGLTECTLIELQGYDDKNYRVTVSNPQQNITNPHLTLQPNSLSLSVHFIFKITNSMDSRNPAQFDAHKELMLHLVTRGFRVQTPLRNLKGEYASLETFGSSQHMVRLLSYLEGDLLKTISLTNDIAYKLGQTVARLADSLTSFSHEFYTMYRSIWMLSELHRLSSFLFVLTEPSRVHTVESVLAKFQTQVMDRINSFQHGVIHGDINEQNILLSLDS
;
A
#
# COMPACT_ATOMS: atom_id res chain seq x y z
N MET A 1 11.17 -20.04 -8.64
CA MET A 1 11.60 -18.98 -9.58
C MET A 1 10.38 -18.59 -10.40
N ASP A 2 9.49 -17.78 -9.84
CA ASP A 2 8.48 -17.11 -10.64
C ASP A 2 9.10 -15.81 -11.13
N THR A 3 9.50 -15.80 -12.40
CA THR A 3 9.88 -14.57 -13.08
C THR A 3 8.64 -13.70 -13.14
N VAL A 4 8.53 -12.73 -12.24
CA VAL A 4 7.59 -11.61 -12.40
C VAL A 4 7.96 -10.97 -13.73
N THR A 5 7.17 -11.23 -14.77
CA THR A 5 7.37 -10.63 -16.09
C THR A 5 7.37 -9.11 -15.88
N PRO A 6 8.46 -8.40 -16.22
CA PRO A 6 8.50 -6.96 -16.02
C PRO A 6 7.39 -6.32 -16.86
N LEU A 7 6.74 -5.31 -16.29
CA LEU A 7 5.74 -4.50 -16.97
C LEU A 7 6.29 -4.06 -18.33
N LYS A 8 5.57 -4.38 -19.41
CA LYS A 8 5.93 -3.86 -20.72
C LYS A 8 5.54 -2.39 -20.78
N PRO A 9 6.39 -1.48 -21.31
CA PRO A 9 6.01 -0.09 -21.50
C PRO A 9 4.68 0.03 -22.26
N GLY A 10 3.69 0.67 -21.64
CA GLY A 10 2.35 0.87 -22.21
C GLY A 10 1.32 -0.22 -21.92
N GLU A 11 1.66 -1.28 -21.17
CA GLU A 11 0.66 -2.25 -20.69
C GLU A 11 -0.28 -1.59 -19.67
N ASP A 12 -1.58 -1.58 -19.96
CA ASP A 12 -2.59 -1.05 -19.05
C ASP A 12 -2.93 -2.09 -17.98
N ILE A 13 -2.35 -1.90 -16.81
CA ILE A 13 -2.55 -2.73 -15.62
C ILE A 13 -3.59 -2.14 -14.66
N ARG A 14 -4.02 -0.90 -14.91
CA ARG A 14 -4.86 -0.16 -13.96
C ARG A 14 -6.30 -0.66 -14.04
N PRO A 15 -6.99 -0.87 -12.91
CA PRO A 15 -8.39 -1.25 -12.93
C PRO A 15 -9.26 -0.07 -13.40
N HIS A 16 -10.23 -0.36 -14.28
CA HIS A 16 -11.21 0.60 -14.80
C HIS A 16 -12.66 0.20 -14.45
N PRO A 17 -13.00 0.05 -13.16
CA PRO A 17 -14.36 -0.29 -12.75
C PRO A 17 -15.29 0.92 -12.92
N THR A 18 -16.55 0.65 -13.23
CA THR A 18 -17.63 1.63 -13.01
C THR A 18 -17.97 1.72 -11.53
N LEU A 19 -18.60 2.82 -11.08
CA LEU A 19 -19.11 2.91 -9.70
C LEU A 19 -20.13 1.81 -9.38
N VAL A 20 -20.87 1.33 -10.40
CA VAL A 20 -21.78 0.19 -10.25
C VAL A 20 -21.02 -1.10 -9.95
N ASP A 21 -19.91 -1.35 -10.64
CA ASP A 21 -19.08 -2.53 -10.37
C ASP A 21 -18.54 -2.50 -8.94
N VAL A 22 -18.03 -1.35 -8.49
CA VAL A 22 -17.48 -1.18 -7.13
C VAL A 22 -18.56 -1.42 -6.07
N THR A 23 -19.74 -0.81 -6.22
CA THR A 23 -20.85 -0.99 -5.26
C THR A 23 -21.37 -2.43 -5.24
N GLN A 24 -21.42 -3.11 -6.38
CA GLN A 24 -21.79 -4.53 -6.44
C GLN A 24 -20.78 -5.42 -5.72
N VAL A 25 -19.48 -5.17 -5.88
CA VAL A 25 -18.43 -5.91 -5.16
C VAL A 25 -18.51 -5.63 -3.66
N LEU A 26 -18.66 -4.38 -3.23
CA LEU A 26 -18.82 -4.03 -1.81
C LEU A 26 -20.03 -4.75 -1.18
N LYS A 27 -21.15 -4.82 -1.89
CA LYS A 27 -22.35 -5.54 -1.45
C LYS A 27 -22.12 -7.05 -1.38
N ARG A 28 -21.66 -7.68 -2.47
CA ARG A 28 -21.55 -9.14 -2.58
C ARG A 28 -20.40 -9.72 -1.76
N VAL A 29 -19.27 -9.02 -1.67
CA VAL A 29 -18.05 -9.53 -1.03
C VAL A 29 -17.96 -9.07 0.42
N TYR A 30 -18.31 -7.82 0.70
CA TYR A 30 -18.14 -7.22 2.02
C TYR A 30 -19.44 -6.94 2.78
N GLY A 31 -20.61 -7.22 2.20
CA GLY A 31 -21.90 -7.04 2.86
C GLY A 31 -22.25 -5.57 3.14
N LEU A 32 -21.77 -4.64 2.31
CA LEU A 32 -21.98 -3.19 2.49
C LEU A 32 -23.01 -2.66 1.49
N THR A 33 -24.04 -1.96 1.98
CA THR A 33 -25.06 -1.26 1.17
C THR A 33 -25.07 0.25 1.46
N GLU A 34 -25.84 1.03 0.70
CA GLU A 34 -25.94 2.50 0.87
C GLU A 34 -24.57 3.21 0.96
N CYS A 35 -23.65 2.80 0.08
CA CYS A 35 -22.27 3.27 0.07
C CYS A 35 -22.13 4.55 -0.76
N THR A 36 -21.54 5.59 -0.17
CA THR A 36 -20.99 6.73 -0.91
C THR A 36 -19.50 6.49 -1.18
N LEU A 37 -19.07 6.70 -2.42
CA LEU A 37 -17.70 6.44 -2.87
C LEU A 37 -17.01 7.74 -3.27
N ILE A 38 -15.80 7.95 -2.75
CA ILE A 38 -14.91 9.02 -3.20
C ILE A 38 -13.61 8.35 -3.65
N GLU A 39 -13.27 8.49 -4.93
CA GLU A 39 -11.99 8.01 -5.46
C GLU A 39 -10.83 8.81 -4.85
N LEU A 40 -9.81 8.08 -4.40
CA LEU A 40 -8.56 8.62 -3.88
C LEU A 40 -7.43 8.36 -4.88
N GLN A 41 -6.32 9.08 -4.72
CA GLN A 41 -5.12 8.82 -5.52
C GLN A 41 -4.63 7.37 -5.30
N GLY A 42 -4.41 6.64 -6.39
CA GLY A 42 -3.97 5.24 -6.36
C GLY A 42 -2.86 4.89 -7.34
N TYR A 43 -2.47 5.83 -8.22
CA TYR A 43 -1.49 5.62 -9.30
C TYR A 43 -1.88 4.45 -10.21
N ASP A 44 -1.25 3.29 -10.07
CA ASP A 44 -1.57 2.06 -10.81
C ASP A 44 -2.76 1.30 -10.21
N ASP A 45 -3.11 1.57 -8.96
CA ASP A 45 -4.26 0.99 -8.26
C ASP A 45 -5.49 1.93 -8.32
N LYS A 46 -6.65 1.43 -7.87
CA LYS A 46 -7.82 2.26 -7.55
C LYS A 46 -8.13 2.17 -6.05
N ASN A 47 -8.23 3.32 -5.40
CA ASN A 47 -8.57 3.44 -4.00
C ASN A 47 -9.87 4.23 -3.85
N TYR A 48 -10.77 3.79 -2.99
CA TYR A 48 -12.01 4.50 -2.69
C TYR A 48 -12.14 4.67 -1.18
N ARG A 49 -12.45 5.90 -0.74
CA ARG A 49 -13.08 6.09 0.56
C ARG A 49 -14.54 5.68 0.44
N VAL A 50 -14.92 4.64 1.18
CA VAL A 50 -16.29 4.14 1.26
C VAL A 50 -16.92 4.69 2.53
N THR A 51 -18.05 5.35 2.40
CA THR A 51 -18.87 5.79 3.53
C THR A 51 -20.17 5.00 3.54
N VAL A 52 -20.44 4.29 4.63
CA VAL A 52 -21.68 3.53 4.81
C VAL A 52 -22.56 4.28 5.80
N SER A 53 -23.73 4.73 5.36
CA SER A 53 -24.73 5.40 6.21
C SER A 53 -25.54 4.37 6.98
N ASN A 54 -26.00 4.69 8.20
CA ASN A 54 -26.79 3.80 9.05
C ASN A 54 -26.17 2.39 9.18
N PRO A 55 -24.93 2.28 9.68
CA PRO A 55 -24.14 1.06 9.59
C PRO A 55 -24.81 -0.16 10.25
N GLN A 56 -25.65 0.02 11.27
CA GLN A 56 -26.40 -1.09 11.88
C GLN A 56 -27.37 -1.79 10.90
N GLN A 57 -27.85 -1.07 9.88
CA GLN A 57 -28.77 -1.62 8.86
C GLN A 57 -28.04 -2.02 7.57
N ASN A 58 -26.97 -1.31 7.23
CA ASN A 58 -26.31 -1.40 5.93
C ASN A 58 -25.00 -2.20 5.92
N ILE A 59 -24.65 -2.82 7.06
CA ILE A 59 -23.51 -3.74 7.18
C ILE A 59 -24.02 -5.09 7.65
N THR A 60 -23.99 -6.07 6.75
CA THR A 60 -24.41 -7.45 7.04
C THR A 60 -23.23 -8.38 7.35
N ASN A 61 -22.00 -7.90 7.19
CA ASN A 61 -20.81 -8.71 7.37
C ASN A 61 -20.49 -8.93 8.86
N PRO A 62 -20.57 -10.19 9.35
CA PRO A 62 -20.40 -10.50 10.77
C PRO A 62 -18.96 -10.33 11.25
N HIS A 63 -17.99 -10.20 10.33
CA HIS A 63 -16.59 -10.01 10.67
C HIS A 63 -16.21 -8.53 10.86
N LEU A 64 -17.09 -7.59 10.50
CA LEU A 64 -16.88 -6.17 10.75
C LEU A 64 -17.43 -5.83 12.12
N THR A 65 -16.54 -5.55 13.07
CA THR A 65 -16.95 -5.13 14.41
C THR A 65 -17.33 -3.65 14.38
N LEU A 66 -18.64 -3.39 14.48
CA LEU A 66 -19.13 -2.05 14.79
C LEU A 66 -19.12 -1.88 16.30
N GLN A 67 -18.66 -0.71 16.77
CA GLN A 67 -18.78 -0.33 18.17
C GLN A 67 -20.28 -0.31 18.53
N PRO A 68 -20.78 -1.17 19.45
CA PRO A 68 -22.22 -1.41 19.66
C PRO A 68 -23.01 -0.16 20.05
N ASN A 69 -22.32 0.83 20.65
CA ASN A 69 -22.90 2.08 21.14
C ASN A 69 -22.45 3.30 20.33
N SER A 70 -21.88 3.10 19.14
CA SER A 70 -21.53 4.22 18.27
C SER A 70 -22.80 4.83 17.70
N LEU A 71 -23.09 6.06 18.15
CA LEU A 71 -24.14 6.92 17.58
C LEU A 71 -23.73 7.49 16.21
N SER A 72 -22.58 7.08 15.65
CA SER A 72 -22.14 7.55 14.35
C SER A 72 -23.16 7.16 13.27
N LEU A 73 -23.68 8.19 12.59
CA LEU A 73 -24.62 8.06 11.47
C LEU A 73 -23.96 7.39 10.25
N SER A 74 -22.63 7.32 10.24
CA SER A 74 -21.85 6.66 9.19
C SER A 74 -20.57 6.04 9.72
N VAL A 75 -19.99 5.15 8.92
CA VAL A 75 -18.64 4.60 9.13
C VAL A 75 -17.86 4.66 7.82
N HIS A 76 -16.54 4.79 7.92
CA HIS A 76 -15.64 4.91 6.79
C HIS A 76 -14.73 3.69 6.64
N PHE A 77 -14.46 3.32 5.40
CA PHE A 77 -13.48 2.29 5.02
C PHE A 77 -12.65 2.76 3.83
N ILE A 78 -11.53 2.09 3.59
CA ILE A 78 -10.79 2.19 2.32
C ILE A 78 -11.01 0.90 1.53
N PHE A 79 -11.57 1.02 0.34
CA PHE A 79 -11.66 -0.09 -0.60
C PHE A 79 -10.58 0.06 -1.67
N LYS A 80 -9.70 -0.93 -1.75
CA LYS A 80 -8.56 -0.93 -2.66
C LYS A 80 -8.71 -2.03 -3.70
N ILE A 81 -8.53 -1.68 -4.96
CA ILE A 81 -8.45 -2.58 -6.12
C ILE A 81 -7.02 -2.49 -6.64
N THR A 82 -6.25 -3.57 -6.45
CA THR A 82 -4.86 -3.62 -6.89
C THR A 82 -4.78 -3.86 -8.40
N ASN A 83 -3.77 -3.29 -9.05
CA ASN A 83 -3.49 -3.46 -10.48
C ASN A 83 -3.41 -4.95 -10.89
N SER A 84 -3.70 -5.24 -12.16
CA SER A 84 -3.87 -6.62 -12.65
C SER A 84 -2.58 -7.44 -12.62
N MET A 85 -1.42 -6.78 -12.63
CA MET A 85 -0.11 -7.44 -12.57
C MET A 85 0.22 -7.88 -11.14
N ASP A 86 0.17 -6.98 -10.17
CA ASP A 86 0.43 -7.29 -8.76
C ASP A 86 -0.63 -8.25 -8.20
N SER A 87 -1.87 -8.18 -8.72
CA SER A 87 -2.95 -9.11 -8.37
C SER A 87 -2.66 -10.57 -8.66
N ARG A 88 -1.66 -10.87 -9.51
CA ARG A 88 -1.21 -12.25 -9.80
C ARG A 88 -0.33 -12.83 -8.71
N ASN A 89 0.07 -12.04 -7.70
CA ASN A 89 1.00 -12.46 -6.65
C ASN A 89 0.34 -12.52 -5.26
N PRO A 90 -0.39 -13.60 -4.92
CA PRO A 90 -1.07 -13.74 -3.63
C PRO A 90 -0.13 -13.63 -2.42
N ALA A 91 1.13 -14.08 -2.56
CA ALA A 91 2.13 -14.00 -1.49
C ALA A 91 2.49 -12.55 -1.10
N GLN A 92 2.42 -11.61 -2.05
CA GLN A 92 2.59 -10.19 -1.75
C GLN A 92 1.46 -9.65 -0.87
N PHE A 93 0.22 -10.06 -1.13
CA PHE A 93 -0.93 -9.64 -0.33
C PHE A 93 -0.87 -10.18 1.09
N ASP A 94 -0.48 -11.45 1.23
CA ASP A 94 -0.27 -12.07 2.54
C ASP A 94 0.82 -11.34 3.34
N ALA A 95 1.96 -11.04 2.70
CA ALA A 95 3.05 -10.29 3.31
C ALA A 95 2.62 -8.89 3.77
N HIS A 96 1.86 -8.16 2.93
CA HIS A 96 1.34 -6.83 3.28
C HIS A 96 0.35 -6.89 4.44
N LYS A 97 -0.52 -7.91 4.48
CA LYS A 97 -1.43 -8.15 5.61
C LYS A 97 -0.65 -8.42 6.89
N GLU A 98 0.28 -9.36 6.87
CA GLU A 98 1.07 -9.73 8.06
C GLU A 98 1.89 -8.54 8.58
N LEU A 99 2.45 -7.72 7.68
CA LEU A 99 3.15 -6.49 8.04
C LEU A 99 2.20 -5.51 8.76
N MET A 100 1.01 -5.24 8.20
CA MET A 100 0.02 -4.35 8.82
C MET A 100 -0.40 -4.86 10.20
N LEU A 101 -0.68 -6.16 10.34
CA LEU A 101 -1.07 -6.76 11.61
C LEU A 101 0.08 -6.70 12.64
N HIS A 102 1.31 -6.99 12.23
CA HIS A 102 2.49 -6.84 13.08
C HIS A 102 2.62 -5.41 13.62
N LEU A 103 2.49 -4.40 12.76
CA LEU A 103 2.59 -3.00 13.18
C LEU A 103 1.51 -2.61 14.21
N VAL A 104 0.29 -3.12 14.08
CA VAL A 104 -0.76 -2.93 15.09
C VAL A 104 -0.34 -3.53 16.43
N THR A 105 0.24 -4.74 16.46
CA THR A 105 0.73 -5.34 17.72
C THR A 105 1.88 -4.55 18.36
N ARG A 106 2.58 -3.74 17.57
CA ARG A 106 3.64 -2.82 18.02
C ARG A 106 3.12 -1.43 18.39
N GLY A 107 1.80 -1.24 18.40
CA GLY A 107 1.14 0.00 18.83
C GLY A 107 1.10 1.10 17.76
N PHE A 108 1.33 0.77 16.49
CA PHE A 108 1.17 1.73 15.40
C PHE A 108 -0.29 1.89 15.00
N ARG A 109 -0.69 3.13 14.73
CA ARG A 109 -1.96 3.44 14.05
C ARG A 109 -1.72 3.37 12.54
N VAL A 110 -1.94 2.20 11.97
CA VAL A 110 -1.89 1.94 10.52
C VAL A 110 -3.23 1.42 10.03
N GLN A 111 -3.46 1.47 8.72
CA GLN A 111 -4.61 0.79 8.12
C GLN A 111 -4.49 -0.71 8.37
N THR A 112 -5.62 -1.34 8.70
CA THR A 112 -5.68 -2.78 8.97
C THR A 112 -6.59 -3.46 7.95
N PRO A 113 -6.21 -4.63 7.42
CA PRO A 113 -7.08 -5.37 6.52
C PRO A 113 -8.31 -5.89 7.26
N LEU A 114 -9.48 -5.80 6.62
CA LEU A 114 -10.77 -6.22 7.14
C LEU A 114 -11.27 -7.45 6.39
N ARG A 115 -11.90 -8.38 7.11
CA ARG A 115 -12.39 -9.63 6.53
C ARG A 115 -13.66 -9.41 5.72
N ASN A 116 -13.74 -10.08 4.58
CA ASN A 116 -14.94 -10.19 3.75
C ASN A 116 -15.97 -11.15 4.39
N LEU A 117 -17.12 -11.34 3.73
CA LEU A 117 -18.20 -12.23 4.20
C LEU A 117 -17.78 -13.71 4.36
N LYS A 118 -16.70 -14.15 3.71
CA LYS A 118 -16.13 -15.50 3.83
C LYS A 118 -15.06 -15.60 4.92
N GLY A 119 -14.77 -14.50 5.62
CA GLY A 119 -13.70 -14.42 6.61
C GLY A 119 -12.29 -14.23 6.01
N GLU A 120 -12.17 -13.98 4.70
CA GLU A 120 -10.89 -13.77 4.01
C GLU A 120 -10.53 -12.28 3.93
N TYR A 121 -9.25 -11.94 3.90
CA TYR A 121 -8.79 -10.53 3.87
C TYR A 121 -8.74 -9.90 2.48
N ALA A 122 -8.97 -10.69 1.43
CA ALA A 122 -8.95 -10.24 0.04
C ALA A 122 -9.87 -11.13 -0.81
N SER A 123 -10.27 -10.65 -1.99
CA SER A 123 -11.00 -11.43 -3.00
C SER A 123 -10.45 -11.10 -4.38
N LEU A 124 -10.37 -12.08 -5.28
CA LEU A 124 -10.03 -11.83 -6.68
C LEU A 124 -11.31 -11.57 -7.46
N GLU A 125 -11.41 -10.38 -8.06
CA GLU A 125 -12.60 -9.91 -8.76
C GLU A 125 -12.28 -9.49 -10.19
N THR A 126 -13.22 -9.70 -11.11
CA THR A 126 -13.04 -9.34 -12.52
C THR A 126 -13.65 -7.98 -12.80
N PHE A 127 -12.86 -7.06 -13.37
CA PHE A 127 -13.34 -5.79 -13.90
C PHE A 127 -12.94 -5.72 -15.38
N GLY A 128 -13.93 -5.68 -16.27
CA GLY A 128 -13.69 -5.83 -17.71
C GLY A 128 -13.08 -7.20 -18.03
N SER A 129 -11.89 -7.21 -18.64
CA SER A 129 -11.17 -8.43 -19.04
C SER A 129 -10.07 -8.87 -18.06
N SER A 130 -9.84 -8.11 -16.99
CA SER A 130 -8.73 -8.34 -16.06
C SER A 130 -9.21 -8.72 -14.66
N GLN A 131 -8.44 -9.57 -14.00
CA GLN A 131 -8.64 -9.93 -12.60
C GLN A 131 -7.81 -9.02 -11.69
N HIS A 132 -8.44 -8.57 -10.61
CA HIS A 132 -7.87 -7.64 -9.65
C HIS A 132 -8.15 -8.12 -8.24
N MET A 133 -7.12 -8.07 -7.39
CA MET A 133 -7.28 -8.34 -5.97
C MET A 133 -7.92 -7.14 -5.30
N VAL A 134 -9.04 -7.36 -4.63
CA VAL A 134 -9.75 -6.34 -3.87
C VAL A 134 -9.61 -6.56 -2.38
N ARG A 135 -9.44 -5.47 -1.62
CA ARG A 135 -9.31 -5.49 -0.15
C ARG A 135 -10.09 -4.34 0.47
N LEU A 136 -10.70 -4.60 1.61
CA LEU A 136 -11.24 -3.57 2.48
C LEU A 136 -10.26 -3.33 3.63
N LEU A 137 -9.93 -2.08 3.90
CA LEU A 137 -9.06 -1.65 4.98
C LEU A 137 -9.81 -0.70 5.92
N SER A 138 -9.39 -0.65 7.18
CA SER A 138 -9.87 0.36 8.12
C SER A 138 -9.56 1.78 7.60
N TYR A 139 -10.48 2.70 7.85
CA TYR A 139 -10.20 4.12 7.63
C TYR A 139 -9.42 4.68 8.82
N LEU A 140 -8.48 5.58 8.55
CA LEU A 140 -7.76 6.33 9.57
C LEU A 140 -8.19 7.79 9.48
N GLU A 141 -8.67 8.33 10.59
CA GLU A 141 -8.95 9.76 10.72
C GLU A 141 -7.64 10.56 10.77
N GLY A 142 -7.66 11.73 10.16
CA GLY A 142 -6.54 12.66 10.12
C GLY A 142 -6.41 13.36 8.77
N ASP A 143 -5.56 14.38 8.77
CA ASP A 143 -5.24 15.18 7.59
C ASP A 143 -3.94 14.67 6.96
N LEU A 144 -3.86 14.69 5.64
CA LEU A 144 -2.61 14.35 4.94
C LEU A 144 -1.51 15.35 5.33
N LEU A 145 -0.31 14.86 5.60
CA LEU A 145 0.83 15.74 5.87
C LEU A 145 1.04 16.76 4.73
N LYS A 146 0.73 16.38 3.49
CA LYS A 146 0.74 17.26 2.30
C LYS A 146 -0.10 18.53 2.45
N THR A 147 -1.20 18.47 3.19
CA THR A 147 -2.12 19.61 3.36
C THR A 147 -1.78 20.47 4.57
N ILE A 148 -0.74 20.11 5.33
CA ILE A 148 -0.32 20.79 6.55
C ILE A 148 1.02 21.48 6.31
N SER A 149 1.21 22.67 6.90
CA SER A 149 2.52 23.31 6.93
C SER A 149 3.47 22.54 7.85
N LEU A 150 4.57 22.04 7.29
CA LEU A 150 5.59 21.32 8.06
C LEU A 150 6.34 22.26 9.00
N THR A 151 6.15 22.09 10.30
CA THR A 151 6.91 22.79 11.36
C THR A 151 8.07 21.91 11.87
N ASN A 152 9.02 22.51 12.57
CA ASN A 152 10.11 21.76 13.21
C ASN A 152 9.60 20.69 14.18
N ASP A 153 8.53 20.98 14.93
CA ASP A 153 7.95 20.03 15.88
C ASP A 153 7.29 18.84 15.16
N ILE A 154 6.58 19.10 14.05
CA ILE A 154 6.01 18.04 13.21
C ILE A 154 7.11 17.19 12.59
N ALA A 155 8.15 17.82 12.04
CA ALA A 155 9.29 17.11 11.45
C ALA A 155 10.02 16.24 12.48
N TYR A 156 10.21 16.74 13.70
CA TYR A 156 10.84 15.98 14.78
C TYR A 156 10.00 14.77 15.20
N LYS A 157 8.68 14.95 15.42
CA LYS A 157 7.75 13.85 15.74
C LYS A 157 7.64 12.83 14.61
N LEU A 158 7.68 13.29 13.36
CA LEU A 158 7.72 12.42 12.19
C LEU A 158 9.00 11.57 12.20
N GLY A 159 10.16 12.20 12.41
CA GLY A 159 11.43 11.48 12.51
C GLY A 159 11.43 10.42 13.62
N GLN A 160 10.90 10.75 14.81
CA GLN A 160 10.72 9.78 15.90
C GLN A 160 9.79 8.62 15.50
N THR A 161 8.68 8.91 14.82
CA THR A 161 7.72 7.90 14.37
C THR A 161 8.33 6.97 13.33
N VAL A 162 9.07 7.51 12.36
CA VAL A 162 9.78 6.74 11.33
C VAL A 162 10.89 5.88 11.95
N ALA A 163 11.65 6.42 12.92
CA ALA A 163 12.68 5.66 13.63
C ALA A 163 12.06 4.48 14.41
N ARG A 164 10.96 4.71 15.12
CA ARG A 164 10.20 3.64 15.80
C ARG A 164 9.68 2.60 14.81
N LEU A 165 9.18 3.04 13.65
CA LEU A 165 8.68 2.14 12.61
C LEU A 165 9.81 1.23 12.12
N ALA A 166 10.96 1.81 11.77
CA ALA A 166 12.13 1.06 11.33
C ALA A 166 12.59 0.05 12.39
N ASP A 167 12.68 0.46 13.66
CA ASP A 167 13.04 -0.42 14.77
C ASP A 167 12.05 -1.59 14.92
N SER A 168 10.74 -1.31 14.87
CA SER A 168 9.70 -2.34 15.00
C SER A 168 9.74 -3.40 13.89
N LEU A 169 10.19 -3.02 12.70
CA LEU A 169 10.31 -3.89 11.53
C LEU A 169 11.59 -4.75 11.54
N THR A 170 12.57 -4.47 12.41
CA THR A 170 13.78 -5.32 12.55
C THR A 170 13.45 -6.75 12.98
N SER A 171 12.37 -6.90 13.77
CA SER A 171 11.86 -8.18 14.24
C SER A 171 10.85 -8.85 13.31
N PHE A 172 10.47 -8.19 12.22
CA PHE A 172 9.50 -8.69 11.27
C PHE A 172 10.20 -9.47 10.14
N SER A 173 9.69 -10.66 9.83
CA SER A 173 10.19 -11.49 8.75
C SER A 173 9.04 -12.15 8.00
N HIS A 174 9.12 -12.19 6.67
CA HIS A 174 8.18 -12.90 5.83
C HIS A 174 8.90 -13.46 4.61
N GLU A 175 8.59 -14.69 4.20
CA GLU A 175 9.27 -15.38 3.10
C GLU A 175 9.23 -14.56 1.80
N PHE A 176 8.08 -13.96 1.50
CA PHE A 176 7.90 -13.04 0.38
C PHE A 176 9.01 -11.98 0.29
N TYR A 177 9.32 -11.26 1.36
CA TYR A 177 10.34 -10.19 1.33
C TYR A 177 11.77 -10.73 1.18
N THR A 178 11.98 -12.01 1.48
CA THR A 178 13.29 -12.66 1.27
C THR A 178 13.50 -13.03 -0.20
N MET A 179 12.44 -13.44 -0.90
CA MET A 179 12.49 -13.93 -2.29
C MET A 179 12.18 -12.84 -3.33
N TYR A 180 11.32 -11.89 -3.00
CA TYR A 180 10.87 -10.86 -3.91
C TYR A 180 12.03 -9.94 -4.31
N ARG A 181 12.09 -9.58 -5.60
CA ARG A 181 13.06 -8.64 -6.15
C ARG A 181 12.36 -7.62 -7.02
N SER A 182 12.54 -6.35 -6.67
CA SER A 182 11.98 -5.21 -7.38
C SER A 182 13.08 -4.21 -7.70
N ILE A 183 12.98 -3.52 -8.83
CA ILE A 183 13.91 -2.44 -9.19
C ILE A 183 13.93 -1.29 -8.17
N TRP A 184 12.90 -1.23 -7.31
CA TRP A 184 12.78 -0.27 -6.22
C TRP A 184 13.52 -0.69 -4.94
N MET A 185 14.13 -1.88 -4.93
CA MET A 185 15.01 -2.29 -3.84
C MET A 185 16.42 -1.75 -4.06
N LEU A 186 17.04 -1.23 -3.00
CA LEU A 186 18.41 -0.72 -3.07
C LEU A 186 19.42 -1.78 -3.54
N SER A 187 19.18 -3.06 -3.22
CA SER A 187 20.01 -4.18 -3.71
C SER A 187 19.89 -4.42 -5.22
N GLU A 188 18.83 -3.91 -5.85
CA GLU A 188 18.49 -4.12 -7.25
C GLU A 188 18.76 -2.89 -8.12
N LEU A 189 19.40 -1.85 -7.55
CA LEU A 189 19.63 -0.57 -8.23
C LEU A 189 20.37 -0.72 -9.58
N HIS A 190 21.23 -1.74 -9.71
CA HIS A 190 21.95 -2.06 -10.95
C HIS A 190 21.02 -2.25 -12.16
N ARG A 191 19.77 -2.69 -11.94
CA ARG A 191 18.76 -2.90 -12.99
C ARG A 191 18.28 -1.61 -13.64
N LEU A 192 18.51 -0.45 -13.01
CA LEU A 192 18.18 0.85 -13.61
C LEU A 192 18.99 1.14 -14.87
N SER A 193 20.16 0.51 -15.05
CA SER A 193 20.96 0.61 -16.28
C SER A 193 20.16 0.28 -17.54
N SER A 194 19.21 -0.65 -17.46
CA SER A 194 18.35 -1.04 -18.58
C SER A 194 17.34 0.04 -18.98
N PHE A 195 17.15 1.09 -18.18
CA PHE A 195 16.19 2.17 -18.42
C PHE A 195 16.84 3.48 -18.84
N LEU A 196 18.17 3.55 -18.97
CA LEU A 196 18.89 4.78 -19.32
C LEU A 196 18.47 5.36 -20.68
N PHE A 197 17.91 4.53 -21.56
CA PHE A 197 17.40 4.95 -22.87
C PHE A 197 16.32 6.04 -22.81
N VAL A 198 15.65 6.25 -21.67
CA VAL A 198 14.66 7.32 -21.51
C VAL A 198 15.30 8.71 -21.39
N LEU A 199 16.60 8.78 -21.11
CA LEU A 199 17.33 10.04 -20.98
C LEU A 199 17.83 10.49 -22.36
N THR A 200 17.43 11.70 -22.76
CA THR A 200 17.85 12.29 -24.06
C THR A 200 19.23 12.92 -24.00
N GLU A 201 19.64 13.43 -22.83
CA GLU A 201 20.89 14.17 -22.65
C GLU A 201 22.05 13.24 -22.28
N PRO A 202 23.13 13.16 -23.09
CA PRO A 202 24.27 12.29 -22.81
C PRO A 202 24.94 12.58 -21.45
N SER A 203 24.97 13.84 -21.01
CA SER A 203 25.53 14.22 -19.71
C SER A 203 24.75 13.62 -18.54
N ARG A 204 23.43 13.49 -18.66
CA ARG A 204 22.57 12.86 -17.64
C ARG A 204 22.79 11.35 -17.62
N VAL A 205 22.90 10.72 -18.78
CA VAL A 205 23.23 9.28 -18.88
C VAL A 205 24.55 9.00 -18.16
N HIS A 206 25.61 9.74 -18.50
CA HIS A 206 26.92 9.56 -17.88
C HIS A 206 26.90 9.79 -16.37
N THR A 207 26.13 10.77 -15.89
CA THR A 207 25.97 11.01 -14.45
C THR A 207 25.33 9.82 -13.75
N VAL A 208 24.25 9.26 -14.30
CA VAL A 208 23.57 8.10 -13.71
C VAL A 208 24.47 6.86 -13.74
N GLU A 209 25.15 6.59 -14.85
CA GLU A 209 26.12 5.49 -14.95
C GLU A 209 27.22 5.61 -13.90
N SER A 210 27.76 6.82 -13.70
CA SER A 210 28.78 7.08 -12.67
C SER A 210 28.26 6.78 -11.26
N VAL A 211 27.03 7.18 -10.95
CA VAL A 211 26.39 6.90 -9.65
C VAL A 211 26.15 5.39 -9.48
N LEU A 212 25.65 4.69 -10.50
CA LEU A 212 25.43 3.25 -10.45
C LEU A 212 26.74 2.49 -10.23
N ALA A 213 27.81 2.86 -10.93
CA ALA A 213 29.14 2.25 -10.77
C ALA A 213 29.72 2.48 -9.36
N LYS A 214 29.56 3.69 -8.82
CA LYS A 214 29.98 3.99 -7.43
C LYS A 214 29.14 3.21 -6.42
N PHE A 215 27.82 3.13 -6.60
CA PHE A 215 26.95 2.38 -5.72
C PHE A 215 27.31 0.89 -5.69
N GLN A 216 27.61 0.31 -6.86
CA GLN A 216 28.07 -1.07 -6.97
C GLN A 216 29.34 -1.30 -6.13
N THR A 217 30.38 -0.48 -6.35
CA THR A 217 31.69 -0.67 -5.71
C THR A 217 31.75 -0.25 -4.24
N GLN A 218 30.94 0.73 -3.82
CA GLN A 218 31.01 1.29 -2.47
C GLN A 218 29.94 0.73 -1.53
N VAL A 219 28.78 0.32 -2.06
CA VAL A 219 27.65 -0.18 -1.28
C VAL A 219 27.45 -1.67 -1.51
N MET A 220 27.32 -2.12 -2.77
CA MET A 220 26.96 -3.52 -3.04
C MET A 220 28.07 -4.49 -2.63
N ASP A 221 29.34 -4.15 -2.83
CA ASP A 221 30.48 -4.98 -2.37
C ASP A 221 30.51 -5.17 -0.84
N ARG A 222 29.86 -4.27 -0.09
CA ARG A 222 29.77 -4.30 1.36
C ARG A 222 28.35 -4.58 1.86
N ILE A 223 27.44 -4.99 0.97
CA ILE A 223 26.01 -5.04 1.29
C ILE A 223 25.73 -5.85 2.55
N ASN A 224 26.39 -7.01 2.69
CA ASN A 224 26.28 -7.92 3.83
C ASN A 224 26.74 -7.35 5.18
N SER A 225 27.50 -6.24 5.18
CA SER A 225 27.92 -5.54 6.40
C SER A 225 26.88 -4.53 6.90
N PHE A 226 25.90 -4.16 6.06
CA PHE A 226 24.84 -3.25 6.45
C PHE A 226 23.66 -4.02 7.07
N GLN A 227 22.90 -3.31 7.90
CA GLN A 227 21.65 -3.83 8.42
C GLN A 227 20.64 -3.96 7.27
N HIS A 228 20.07 -5.15 7.14
CA HIS A 228 18.97 -5.43 6.22
C HIS A 228 17.66 -5.48 6.99
N GLY A 229 16.57 -5.07 6.36
CA GLY A 229 15.26 -5.14 6.96
C GLY A 229 14.17 -4.75 5.99
N VAL A 230 12.94 -5.11 6.35
CA VAL A 230 11.76 -4.61 5.67
C VAL A 230 11.57 -3.14 6.06
N ILE A 231 11.31 -2.30 5.07
CA ILE A 231 10.99 -0.88 5.25
C ILE A 231 9.67 -0.58 4.57
N HIS A 232 9.01 0.52 4.94
CA HIS A 232 7.82 0.99 4.23
C HIS A 232 8.11 1.29 2.75
N GLY A 233 9.31 1.79 2.44
CA GLY A 233 9.79 2.00 1.07
C GLY A 233 9.21 3.22 0.34
N ASP A 234 8.24 3.93 0.93
CA ASP A 234 7.59 5.10 0.32
C ASP A 234 6.99 6.05 1.38
N ILE A 235 7.79 6.41 2.38
CA ILE A 235 7.36 7.38 3.40
C ILE A 235 7.43 8.77 2.79
N ASN A 236 6.27 9.37 2.52
CA ASN A 236 6.13 10.71 1.94
C ASN A 236 4.87 11.41 2.49
N GLU A 237 4.71 12.69 2.16
CA GLU A 237 3.64 13.54 2.67
C GLU A 237 2.22 13.14 2.26
N GLN A 238 2.07 12.25 1.28
CA GLN A 238 0.79 11.69 0.83
C GLN A 238 0.42 10.38 1.53
N ASN A 239 1.38 9.74 2.20
CA ASN A 239 1.20 8.46 2.90
C ASN A 239 1.17 8.60 4.43
N ILE A 240 1.35 9.83 4.95
CA ILE A 240 1.31 10.12 6.39
C ILE A 240 0.07 10.95 6.69
N LEU A 241 -0.70 10.50 7.68
CA LEU A 241 -1.81 11.26 8.28
C LEU A 241 -1.37 11.84 9.62
N LEU A 242 -1.73 13.09 9.86
CA LEU A 242 -1.70 13.71 11.17
C LEU A 242 -3.12 13.75 11.74
N SER A 243 -3.28 13.17 12.93
CA SER A 243 -4.41 13.52 13.80
C SER A 243 -3.90 14.44 14.89
N LEU A 244 -4.71 15.45 15.25
CA LEU A 244 -4.44 16.34 16.37
C LEU A 244 -4.73 15.68 17.73
N ASP A 245 -5.18 14.42 17.74
CA ASP A 245 -5.47 13.70 18.97
C ASP A 245 -4.18 13.38 19.74
N SER A 246 -4.12 13.94 20.95
CA SER A 246 -3.04 13.85 21.94
C SER A 246 -2.88 12.46 22.55
#